data_AF-A0A413JUN2-F1
#
_entry.id   AF-A0A413JUN2-F1
#
_cell.length_a   1.000
_cell.length_b   1.000
_cell.length_c   1.000
_cell.angle_alpha   90.00
_cell.angle_beta   90.00
_cell.angle_gamma   90.00
#
_symmetry.space_group_name_H-M   'P 1'
#
loop_
_entity.id
_entity.type
_entity.pdbx_description
1 polymer ?
#
loop_
_entity_poly.entity_id
_entity_poly.type
_entity_poly.pdbx_seq_one_letter_code
_entity_poly.pdbx_strand_id
1 'polypeptide(L)'
;MLQLLKPIFDDTKDIAATLFIKAVRYAANEWKAVRRYVNNDRAEIDNNTAERLMKPIYLGRKNYLFYGSEQAAKNTSLIYSFIESYKMNRIRSVKYIADVLRKLVSGETDNMTLLPMNIAKQLNY
;
A
#
# COMPACT_ATOMS: atom_id res chain seq x y z
N MET A 1 -28.16 1.33 11.49
CA MET A 1 -27.92 0.67 10.18
C MET A 1 -27.77 -0.84 10.31
N LEU A 2 -26.76 -1.37 11.00
CA LEU A 2 -26.58 -2.83 11.17
C LEU A 2 -27.70 -3.53 11.95
N GLN A 3 -28.26 -2.88 12.96
CA GLN A 3 -29.38 -3.42 13.75
C GLN A 3 -30.67 -3.56 12.94
N LEU A 4 -30.85 -2.75 11.89
CA LEU A 4 -32.03 -2.78 11.00
C LEU A 4 -31.97 -3.94 10.00
N LEU A 5 -30.77 -4.43 9.67
CA LEU A 5 -30.58 -5.46 8.66
C LEU A 5 -30.50 -6.89 9.24
N LYS A 6 -30.25 -7.02 10.55
CA LYS A 6 -30.17 -8.33 11.25
C LYS A 6 -31.32 -9.31 10.92
N PRO A 7 -32.61 -8.92 11.05
CA PRO A 7 -33.70 -9.87 10.84
C PRO A 7 -33.81 -10.38 9.39
N ILE A 8 -33.47 -9.54 8.41
CA ILE A 8 -33.47 -9.91 6.97
C ILE A 8 -32.41 -11.00 6.67
N PHE A 9 -31.32 -11.02 7.44
CA PHE A 9 -30.21 -11.94 7.26
C PHE A 9 -30.40 -13.28 7.96
N ASP A 10 -31.25 -13.36 8.99
CA ASP A 10 -31.49 -14.60 9.72
C ASP A 10 -32.46 -15.55 8.97
N ASP A 11 -33.28 -15.00 8.06
CA ASP A 11 -34.29 -15.74 7.28
C ASP A 11 -33.76 -16.35 5.97
N THR A 12 -32.55 -16.01 5.53
CA THR A 12 -32.01 -16.46 4.23
C THR A 12 -31.00 -17.60 4.39
N LYS A 13 -31.42 -18.83 4.07
CA LYS A 13 -30.66 -20.10 4.22
C LYS A 13 -29.91 -20.58 2.96
N ASP A 14 -29.78 -19.75 1.93
CA ASP A 14 -29.04 -20.11 0.71
C ASP A 14 -27.53 -19.78 0.82
N ILE A 15 -26.67 -20.52 0.10
CA ILE A 15 -25.21 -20.33 0.12
C ILE A 15 -24.83 -18.94 -0.42
N ALA A 16 -25.53 -18.46 -1.46
CA ALA A 16 -25.31 -17.12 -1.99
C ALA A 16 -25.71 -16.03 -0.96
N ALA A 17 -26.81 -16.26 -0.23
CA ALA A 17 -27.19 -15.38 0.87
C ALA A 17 -26.15 -15.40 1.99
N THR A 18 -25.57 -16.56 2.30
CA THR A 18 -24.52 -16.71 3.32
C THR A 18 -23.26 -15.91 2.95
N LEU A 19 -22.81 -15.94 1.68
CA LEU A 19 -21.67 -15.14 1.22
C LEU A 19 -21.98 -13.63 1.25
N PHE A 20 -23.18 -13.23 0.84
CA PHE A 20 -23.63 -11.85 0.91
C PHE A 20 -23.66 -11.32 2.34
N ILE A 21 -24.25 -12.07 3.27
CA ILE A 21 -24.29 -11.75 4.70
C ILE A 21 -22.87 -11.59 5.25
N LYS A 22 -21.95 -12.47 4.86
CA LYS A 22 -20.54 -12.38 5.28
C LYS A 22 -19.88 -11.09 4.76
N ALA A 23 -20.11 -10.72 3.51
CA ALA A 23 -19.59 -9.49 2.92
C ALA A 23 -20.16 -8.23 3.62
N VAL A 24 -21.47 -8.21 3.91
CA VAL A 24 -22.11 -7.11 4.65
C VAL A 24 -21.53 -6.98 6.06
N ARG A 25 -21.40 -8.11 6.78
CA ARG A 25 -20.78 -8.13 8.12
C ARG A 25 -19.33 -7.65 8.09
N TYR A 26 -18.57 -8.03 7.07
CA TYR A 26 -17.20 -7.55 6.87
C TYR A 26 -17.16 -6.03 6.66
N ALA A 27 -17.93 -5.50 5.70
CA ALA A 27 -17.98 -4.06 5.42
C ALA A 27 -18.42 -3.24 6.65
N ALA A 28 -19.37 -3.78 7.41
CA ALA A 28 -19.85 -3.21 8.66
C ALA A 28 -18.76 -3.12 9.75
N ASN A 29 -17.99 -4.19 9.94
CA ASN A 29 -16.90 -4.21 10.91
C ASN A 29 -15.76 -3.27 10.49
N GLU A 30 -15.49 -3.16 9.20
CA GLU A 30 -14.46 -2.28 8.64
C GLU A 30 -14.91 -0.81 8.48
N TRP A 31 -16.17 -0.48 8.80
CA TRP A 31 -16.73 0.86 8.59
C TRP A 31 -15.94 1.98 9.30
N LYS A 32 -15.26 1.67 10.41
CA LYS A 32 -14.37 2.61 11.09
C LYS A 32 -13.10 2.89 10.27
N ALA A 33 -12.54 1.90 9.58
CA ALA A 33 -11.40 2.06 8.70
C ALA A 33 -11.81 2.80 7.41
N VAL A 34 -12.93 2.40 6.79
CA VAL A 34 -13.45 3.01 5.57
C VAL A 34 -13.72 4.50 5.74
N ARG A 35 -14.27 4.95 6.87
CA ARG A 35 -14.55 6.38 7.10
C ARG A 35 -13.33 7.24 7.44
N ARG A 36 -12.11 6.69 7.50
CA ARG A 36 -10.91 7.47 7.85
C ARG A 36 -10.64 8.62 6.88
N TYR A 37 -10.96 8.47 5.60
CA TYR A 37 -10.79 9.54 4.61
C TYR A 37 -11.62 10.78 4.93
N VAL A 38 -12.76 10.64 5.63
CA VAL A 38 -13.63 11.77 5.99
C VAL A 38 -12.91 12.76 6.90
N ASN A 39 -12.00 12.26 7.75
CA ASN A 39 -11.24 13.08 8.70
C ASN A 39 -9.78 13.30 8.28
N ASN A 40 -9.38 12.81 7.10
CA ASN A 40 -8.01 12.92 6.59
C ASN A 40 -8.08 13.28 5.10
N ASP A 41 -7.88 14.56 4.81
CA ASP A 41 -7.88 15.14 3.46
C ASP A 41 -6.84 14.52 2.53
N ARG A 42 -5.77 13.93 3.08
CA ARG A 42 -4.72 13.25 2.31
C ARG A 42 -5.04 11.80 1.98
N ALA A 43 -6.06 11.20 2.60
CA ALA A 43 -6.44 9.82 2.35
C ALA A 43 -7.45 9.73 1.22
N GLU A 44 -7.19 8.87 0.24
CA GLU A 44 -8.14 8.55 -0.82
C GLU A 44 -9.34 7.77 -0.25
N ILE A 45 -10.52 7.94 -0.87
CA ILE A 45 -11.74 7.20 -0.49
C ILE A 45 -11.62 5.69 -0.79
N ASP A 46 -10.76 5.33 -1.74
CA ASP A 46 -10.55 3.97 -2.19
C ASP A 46 -9.08 3.54 -2.07
N ASN A 47 -8.86 2.25 -2.27
CA ASN A 47 -7.57 1.56 -2.18
C ASN A 47 -6.93 1.34 -3.58
N ASN A 48 -7.49 1.90 -4.65
CA ASN A 48 -7.10 1.52 -6.01
C ASN A 48 -5.62 1.78 -6.27
N THR A 49 -5.10 2.88 -5.74
CA THR A 49 -3.68 3.21 -5.82
C THR A 49 -2.83 2.12 -5.17
N ALA A 50 -3.13 1.72 -3.93
CA ALA A 50 -2.38 0.69 -3.21
C ALA A 50 -2.50 -0.69 -3.87
N GLU A 51 -3.68 -1.09 -4.32
CA GLU A 51 -3.87 -2.35 -5.07
C GLU A 51 -3.06 -2.37 -6.37
N ARG A 52 -3.03 -1.26 -7.11
CA ARG A 52 -2.24 -1.14 -8.33
C ARG A 52 -0.75 -1.32 -8.06
N LEU A 53 -0.24 -0.82 -6.94
CA LEU A 53 1.18 -0.97 -6.55
C LEU A 53 1.51 -2.38 -6.09
N MET A 54 0.52 -3.17 -5.65
CA MET A 54 0.71 -4.59 -5.32
C MET A 54 0.68 -5.51 -6.56
N LYS A 55 0.15 -5.05 -7.70
CA LYS A 55 0.08 -5.87 -8.93
C LYS A 55 1.43 -6.47 -9.36
N PRO A 56 2.57 -5.75 -9.35
CA PRO A 56 3.88 -6.31 -9.67
C PRO A 56 4.26 -7.50 -8.78
N ILE A 57 3.94 -7.44 -7.49
CA ILE A 57 4.21 -8.53 -6.54
C ILE A 57 3.36 -9.76 -6.88
N TYR A 58 2.07 -9.55 -7.17
CA TYR A 58 1.17 -10.64 -7.57
C TYR A 58 1.61 -11.30 -8.87
N LEU A 59 1.97 -10.51 -9.89
CA LEU A 59 2.46 -11.02 -11.17
C LEU A 59 3.78 -11.75 -10.99
N GLY A 60 4.69 -11.19 -10.20
CA GLY A 60 6.00 -11.77 -9.95
C GLY A 60 5.95 -13.10 -9.23
N ARG A 61 4.98 -13.35 -8.34
CA ARG A 61 4.74 -14.67 -7.73
C ARG A 61 4.51 -15.79 -8.75
N LYS A 62 4.06 -15.48 -9.97
CA LYS A 62 3.97 -16.44 -11.06
C LYS A 62 5.30 -16.66 -11.79
N ASN A 63 6.21 -15.69 -11.76
CA ASN A 63 7.49 -15.70 -12.47
C ASN A 63 8.64 -16.26 -11.63
N TYR A 64 8.58 -16.10 -10.31
CA TYR A 64 9.53 -16.69 -9.37
C TYR A 64 8.72 -17.42 -8.29
N LEU A 65 8.71 -18.76 -8.39
CA LEU A 65 7.87 -19.64 -7.57
C LEU A 65 8.23 -19.57 -6.08
N PHE A 66 9.48 -19.21 -5.76
CA PHE A 66 9.99 -19.10 -4.40
C PHE A 66 10.98 -17.94 -4.26
N TYR A 67 11.05 -17.38 -3.05
CA TYR A 67 12.07 -16.41 -2.67
C TYR A 67 13.33 -17.05 -2.06
N GLY A 68 13.41 -18.40 -1.97
CA GLY A 68 14.59 -19.14 -1.49
C GLY A 68 14.84 -19.08 0.04
N SER A 69 14.54 -17.97 0.71
CA SER A 69 14.60 -17.82 2.18
C SER A 69 13.72 -16.67 2.67
N GLU A 70 13.44 -16.61 3.97
CA GLU A 70 12.72 -15.48 4.59
C GLU A 70 13.49 -14.17 4.40
N GLN A 71 14.81 -14.20 4.54
CA GLN A 71 15.65 -13.01 4.36
C GLN A 71 15.58 -12.48 2.92
N ALA A 72 15.63 -13.37 1.93
CA ALA A 72 15.49 -12.98 0.54
C ALA A 72 14.09 -12.43 0.23
N ALA A 73 13.03 -12.97 0.87
CA ALA A 73 11.69 -12.41 0.77
C ALA A 73 11.60 -10.99 1.34
N LYS A 74 12.22 -10.74 2.51
CA LYS A 74 12.31 -9.39 3.13
C LYS A 74 13.10 -8.41 2.25
N ASN A 75 14.24 -8.83 1.70
CA ASN A 75 15.03 -7.98 0.81
C ASN A 75 14.23 -7.64 -0.46
N THR A 76 13.49 -8.60 -1.00
CA THR A 76 12.68 -8.38 -2.20
C THR A 76 11.51 -7.42 -1.93
N SER A 77 10.84 -7.53 -0.78
CA SER A 77 9.76 -6.61 -0.41
C SER A 77 10.26 -5.18 -0.21
N LEU A 78 11.48 -5.00 0.32
CA LEU A 78 12.14 -3.69 0.40
C LEU A 78 12.42 -3.11 -0.99
N ILE A 79 12.96 -3.91 -1.90
CA ILE A 79 13.24 -3.47 -3.29
C ILE A 79 11.93 -3.02 -3.97
N TYR A 80 10.86 -3.81 -3.87
CA TYR A 80 9.55 -3.42 -4.42
C TYR A 80 9.05 -2.11 -3.82
N SER A 81 9.13 -1.96 -2.50
CA SER A 81 8.70 -0.75 -1.79
C SER A 81 9.49 0.48 -2.25
N PHE A 82 10.80 0.33 -2.44
CA PHE A 82 11.63 1.42 -2.96
C PHE A 82 11.27 1.81 -4.38
N ILE A 83 11.15 0.83 -5.30
CA ILE A 83 10.81 1.09 -6.70
C ILE A 83 9.48 1.83 -6.81
N GLU A 84 8.45 1.37 -6.10
CA GLU A 84 7.14 2.02 -6.11
C GLU A 84 7.18 3.42 -5.48
N SER A 85 7.96 3.61 -4.41
CA SER A 85 8.19 4.94 -3.82
C SER A 85 8.85 5.91 -4.81
N TYR A 86 9.82 5.46 -5.61
CA TYR A 86 10.45 6.29 -6.63
C TYR A 86 9.48 6.68 -7.75
N LYS A 87 8.65 5.72 -8.20
CA LYS A 87 7.61 5.98 -9.22
C LYS A 87 6.58 6.99 -8.73
N MET A 88 6.11 6.88 -7.48
CA MET A 88 5.18 7.84 -6.87
C MET A 88 5.76 9.27 -6.88
N ASN A 89 7.06 9.40 -6.62
CA ASN A 89 7.75 10.68 -6.57
C ASN A 89 8.30 11.14 -7.92
N ARG A 90 8.06 10.38 -9.00
CA ARG A 90 8.56 10.65 -10.35
C ARG A 90 10.09 10.81 -10.43
N ILE A 91 10.83 10.11 -9.57
CA ILE A 91 12.30 10.13 -9.56
C ILE A 91 12.83 8.86 -10.20
N ARG A 92 13.93 8.99 -10.97
CA ARG A 92 14.72 7.84 -11.40
C ARG A 92 15.48 7.25 -10.21
N SER A 93 15.33 5.96 -9.94
CA SER A 93 15.97 5.26 -8.82
C SER A 93 17.49 5.51 -8.72
N VAL A 94 18.19 5.45 -9.86
CA VAL A 94 19.64 5.70 -9.92
C VAL A 94 19.99 7.12 -9.47
N LYS A 95 19.18 8.13 -9.86
CA LYS A 95 19.39 9.52 -9.47
C LYS A 95 19.20 9.69 -7.95
N TYR A 96 18.11 9.13 -7.42
CA TYR A 96 17.86 9.13 -5.98
C TYR A 96 19.00 8.51 -5.19
N ILE A 97 19.45 7.31 -5.57
CA ILE A 97 20.54 6.60 -4.86
C ILE A 97 21.83 7.43 -4.92
N ALA A 98 22.18 7.97 -6.08
CA ALA A 98 23.36 8.82 -6.22
C ALA A 98 23.30 10.06 -5.31
N ASP A 99 22.14 10.72 -5.24
CA ASP A 99 21.98 11.93 -4.43
C ASP A 99 21.98 11.62 -2.93
N VAL A 100 21.34 10.53 -2.51
CA VAL A 100 21.41 10.05 -1.11
C VAL A 100 22.86 9.75 -0.73
N LEU A 101 23.60 9.01 -1.55
CA LEU A 101 25.00 8.68 -1.28
C LEU A 101 25.87 9.94 -1.18
N ARG A 102 25.69 10.91 -2.09
CA ARG A 102 26.39 12.20 -2.02
C ARG A 102 26.12 12.93 -0.71
N LYS A 103 24.85 13.00 -0.29
CA LYS A 103 24.45 13.67 0.95
C LYS A 103 25.01 12.97 2.19
N LEU A 104 24.96 11.64 2.22
CA LEU A 104 25.56 10.85 3.31
C LEU A 104 27.07 11.08 3.40
N VAL A 105 27.77 11.09 2.26
CA VAL A 105 29.22 11.38 2.21
C VAL A 105 29.52 12.82 2.65
N SER A 106 28.63 13.78 2.38
CA SER A 106 28.76 15.16 2.87
C SER A 106 28.39 15.34 4.36
N GLY A 107 28.04 14.27 5.07
CA GLY A 107 27.75 14.30 6.50
C GLY A 107 26.28 14.54 6.87
N GLU A 108 25.35 14.41 5.93
CA GLU A 108 23.91 14.42 6.25
C GLU A 108 23.55 13.22 7.12
N THR A 109 22.87 13.46 8.23
CA THR A 109 22.45 12.41 9.17
C THR A 109 20.94 12.39 9.38
N ASP A 110 20.21 13.40 8.90
CA ASP A 110 18.76 13.40 8.99
C ASP A 110 18.14 12.53 7.89
N ASN A 111 17.73 11.33 8.29
CA ASN A 111 17.01 10.40 7.43
C ASN A 111 15.73 10.99 6.81
N MET A 112 15.09 11.97 7.45
CA MET A 112 13.87 12.59 6.91
C MET A 112 14.19 13.39 5.64
N THR A 113 15.31 14.10 5.59
CA THR A 113 15.72 14.83 4.37
C THR A 113 16.05 13.89 3.20
N LEU A 114 16.47 12.67 3.53
CA LEU A 114 16.87 11.66 2.55
C LEU A 114 15.69 10.92 1.92
N LEU A 115 14.46 11.09 2.43
CA LEU A 115 13.28 10.44 1.88
C LEU A 115 13.04 10.84 0.40
N PRO A 116 12.52 9.91 -0.44
CA PRO A 116 12.25 10.19 -1.86
C PRO A 116 11.39 11.43 -2.07
N MET A 117 10.36 11.64 -1.25
CA MET A 117 9.47 12.81 -1.32
C MET A 117 10.17 14.14 -1.08
N ASN A 118 11.22 14.15 -0.26
CA ASN A 118 11.95 15.36 0.10
C ASN A 118 13.09 15.64 -0.88
N ILE A 119 13.74 14.59 -1.39
CA ILE A 119 14.72 14.72 -2.48
C ILE A 119 14.02 15.13 -3.79
N ALA A 120 12.83 14.59 -4.12
CA ALA A 120 12.05 15.01 -5.30
C ALA A 120 11.83 16.52 -5.34
N LYS A 121 11.40 17.11 -4.21
CA LYS A 121 11.13 18.54 -4.10
C LYS A 121 12.37 19.41 -4.40
N GLN A 122 13.55 18.91 -4.08
CA GLN A 122 14.81 19.62 -4.32
C GLN A 122 15.35 19.43 -5.75
N LEU A 123 14.88 18.40 -6.45
CA LEU A 123 15.31 18.05 -7.81
C LEU A 123 14.41 18.59 -8.92
N ASN A 124 13.25 19.14 -8.56
CA ASN A 124 12.32 19.77 -9.50
C ASN A 124 12.69 21.25 -9.65
N TYR A 125 13.21 21.60 -10.84
CA TYR A 125 13.18 22.97 -11.37
C TYR A 125 11.74 23.39 -11.67
#